data_AF-A0A2N3FZU1-F1
#
_entry.id   AF-A0A2N3FZU1-F1
#
_cell.length_a   1.000
_cell.length_b   1.000
_cell.length_c   1.000
_cell.angle_alpha   90.00
_cell.angle_beta   90.00
_cell.angle_gamma   90.00
#
_symmetry.space_group_name_H-M   'P 1'
#
loop_
_entity.id
_entity.type
_entity.pdbx_description
1 polymer ?
#
loop_
_entity_poly.entity_id
_entity_poly.type
_entity_poly.pdbx_seq_one_letter_code
_entity_poly.pdbx_strand_id
1 'polypeptide(L)'
;MAGSDDGPLAKPGEDPYRIEWPDDAKELRAAERAKQAKRAAVRPAPRYLAALVLGLGVVLTFLLIIAVALGQIGLFPFLSLPVIVLAVTLAFPIWVLLERVTSRWRTGLPEIAFLVVGFMIGLSWTYAVVTIIGNTLPVFDSETDAAFFRTVAGLFMGTATASAFMAAKFWTDGLRLQPRIVYGLAAGIAVVSVLGVLTWTVVPLPGA
;
A
#
# COMPACT_ATOMS: atom_id res chain seq x y z
N MET A 1 70.29 2.01 -16.38
CA MET A 1 70.87 0.86 -15.64
C MET A 1 69.77 0.41 -14.69
N ALA A 2 68.93 -0.60 -14.96
CA ALA A 2 69.20 -2.05 -15.07
C ALA A 2 70.02 -2.55 -13.87
N GLY A 3 69.63 -3.52 -13.05
CA GLY A 3 68.45 -4.40 -12.88
C GLY A 3 68.42 -4.82 -11.39
N SER A 4 67.70 -5.80 -10.86
CA SER A 4 66.74 -6.81 -11.31
C SER A 4 66.07 -7.35 -10.02
N ASP A 5 65.14 -8.29 -10.16
CA ASP A 5 64.64 -9.19 -9.10
C ASP A 5 63.34 -8.76 -8.42
N ASP A 6 62.23 -8.92 -9.15
CA ASP A 6 61.08 -9.65 -8.63
C ASP A 6 60.32 -10.24 -9.83
N GLY A 7 60.72 -11.46 -10.21
CA GLY A 7 60.11 -12.19 -11.31
C GLY A 7 58.62 -12.52 -11.04
N PRO A 8 57.80 -12.68 -12.08
CA PRO A 8 56.43 -13.16 -11.93
C PRO A 8 56.48 -14.67 -11.65
N LEU A 9 56.68 -15.06 -10.39
CA LEU A 9 56.62 -16.45 -9.98
C LEU A 9 55.15 -16.85 -9.78
N ALA A 10 54.54 -17.28 -10.88
CA ALA A 10 53.36 -18.14 -10.85
C ALA A 10 53.64 -19.34 -9.91
N LYS A 11 52.66 -19.68 -9.06
CA LYS A 11 52.78 -20.82 -8.14
C LYS A 11 52.84 -22.13 -8.95
N PRO A 12 53.58 -23.15 -8.50
CA PRO A 12 53.65 -24.42 -9.22
C PRO A 12 52.26 -25.06 -9.32
N GLY A 13 51.69 -25.12 -10.53
CA GLY A 13 50.37 -25.68 -10.83
C GLY A 13 49.33 -24.70 -11.39
N GLU A 14 49.62 -23.40 -11.43
CA GLU A 14 48.74 -22.42 -12.08
C GLU A 14 49.21 -22.15 -13.52
N ASP A 15 48.37 -22.47 -14.49
CA ASP A 15 48.60 -22.19 -15.91
C ASP A 15 48.72 -20.66 -16.11
N PRO A 16 49.90 -20.13 -16.50
CA PRO A 16 50.13 -18.70 -16.64
C PRO A 16 49.32 -18.06 -17.77
N TYR A 17 48.64 -18.86 -18.60
CA TYR A 17 47.77 -18.40 -19.68
C TYR A 17 46.28 -18.63 -19.42
N ARG A 18 45.87 -18.95 -18.19
CA ARG A 18 44.45 -19.05 -17.84
C ARG A 18 43.80 -17.65 -17.86
N ILE A 19 43.34 -17.25 -19.04
CA ILE A 19 42.45 -16.11 -19.22
C ILE A 19 41.12 -16.50 -18.54
N GLU A 20 40.92 -16.03 -17.31
CA GLU A 20 39.60 -16.08 -16.67
C GLU A 20 38.66 -15.21 -17.52
N TRP A 21 37.86 -15.87 -18.36
CA TRP A 21 36.78 -15.21 -19.07
C TRP A 21 35.84 -14.54 -18.03
N PRO A 22 35.39 -13.30 -18.27
CA PRO A 22 34.42 -12.65 -17.40
C PRO A 22 33.20 -13.56 -17.30
N ASP A 23 33.02 -14.13 -16.12
CA ASP A 23 31.89 -15.00 -15.84
C ASP A 23 30.71 -14.07 -15.59
N ASP A 24 29.92 -13.78 -16.64
CA ASP A 24 28.76 -12.86 -16.60
C ASP A 24 27.83 -13.16 -15.40
N ALA A 25 27.77 -14.43 -15.00
CA ALA A 25 27.03 -14.89 -13.82
C ALA A 25 27.63 -14.43 -12.48
N LYS A 26 28.96 -14.29 -12.36
CA LYS A 26 29.62 -13.71 -11.17
C LYS A 26 29.45 -12.21 -11.12
N GLU A 27 29.50 -11.52 -12.25
CA GLU A 27 29.23 -10.08 -12.31
C GLU A 27 27.77 -9.76 -11.96
N LEU A 28 26.81 -10.57 -12.43
CA LEU A 28 25.40 -10.47 -12.02
C LEU A 28 25.22 -10.66 -10.50
N ARG A 29 25.84 -11.68 -9.92
CA ARG A 29 25.80 -11.92 -8.46
C ARG A 29 26.53 -10.83 -7.66
N ALA A 30 27.60 -10.24 -8.20
CA ALA A 30 28.32 -9.14 -7.57
C ALA A 30 27.53 -7.83 -7.65
N ALA A 31 26.86 -7.57 -8.78
CA ALA A 31 25.95 -6.44 -8.96
C ALA A 31 24.70 -6.58 -8.08
N GLU A 32 24.17 -7.79 -7.90
CA GLU A 32 23.09 -8.07 -6.94
C GLU A 32 23.52 -7.86 -5.51
N ARG A 33 24.71 -8.34 -5.11
CA ARG A 33 25.28 -8.07 -3.78
C ARG A 33 25.56 -6.59 -3.56
N ALA A 34 26.02 -5.86 -4.57
CA ALA A 34 26.21 -4.42 -4.50
C ALA A 34 24.88 -3.65 -4.41
N LYS A 35 23.83 -4.09 -5.11
CA LYS A 35 22.46 -3.55 -4.98
C LYS A 35 21.87 -3.86 -3.61
N GLN A 36 22.10 -5.06 -3.06
CA GLN A 36 21.68 -5.44 -1.71
C GLN A 36 22.43 -4.66 -0.63
N ALA A 37 23.74 -4.42 -0.79
CA ALA A 37 24.53 -3.57 0.11
C ALA A 37 24.07 -2.10 0.08
N LYS A 38 23.74 -1.56 -1.11
CA LYS A 38 23.13 -0.22 -1.23
C LYS A 38 21.73 -0.15 -0.60
N ARG A 39 20.93 -1.22 -0.66
CA ARG A 39 19.63 -1.31 0.03
C ARG A 39 19.79 -1.41 1.55
N ALA A 40 20.84 -2.09 2.03
CA ALA A 40 21.15 -2.21 3.46
C ALA A 40 21.57 -0.86 4.10
N ALA A 41 22.11 0.07 3.32
CA ALA A 41 22.52 1.39 3.80
C ALA A 41 21.34 2.35 4.06
N VAL A 42 20.15 2.09 3.49
CA VAL A 42 18.99 2.97 3.64
C VAL A 42 18.14 2.47 4.81
N ARG A 43 17.94 3.32 5.82
CA ARG A 43 17.04 3.01 6.94
C ARG A 43 15.64 2.66 6.39
N PRO A 44 15.09 1.48 6.69
CA PRO A 44 13.78 1.07 6.18
C PRO A 44 12.69 2.00 6.71
N ALA A 45 11.62 2.16 5.92
CA ALA A 45 10.47 2.94 6.36
C ALA A 45 9.82 2.31 7.61
N PRO A 46 9.18 3.13 8.46
CA PRO A 46 8.41 2.60 9.57
C PRO A 46 7.31 1.66 9.07
N ARG A 47 7.13 0.53 9.77
CA ARG A 47 6.18 -0.53 9.38
C ARG A 47 4.76 -0.01 9.23
N TYR A 48 4.33 0.82 10.18
CA TYR A 48 3.01 1.42 10.19
C TYR A 48 2.74 2.31 8.96
N LEU A 49 3.75 3.04 8.47
CA LEU A 49 3.60 3.92 7.31
C LEU A 49 3.49 3.12 6.02
N ALA A 50 4.33 2.08 5.87
CA ALA A 50 4.27 1.19 4.72
C ALA A 50 2.94 0.38 4.69
N ALA A 51 2.45 -0.05 5.85
CA ALA A 51 1.15 -0.71 5.98
C ALA A 51 -0.01 0.21 5.57
N LEU A 52 0.01 1.47 6.03
CA LEU A 52 -0.99 2.46 5.65
C LEU A 52 -0.98 2.72 4.14
N VAL A 53 0.20 2.94 3.54
CA VAL A 53 0.34 3.18 2.11
C VAL A 53 -0.14 1.98 1.28
N LEU A 54 0.20 0.75 1.67
CA LEU A 54 -0.26 -0.46 0.99
C LEU A 54 -1.77 -0.63 1.10
N GLY A 55 -2.30 -0.57 2.31
CA GLY A 55 -3.73 -0.77 2.54
C GLY A 55 -4.55 0.25 1.77
N LEU A 56 -4.16 1.52 1.84
CA LEU A 56 -4.84 2.61 1.17
C LEU A 56 -4.71 2.49 -0.36
N GLY A 57 -3.54 2.09 -0.87
CA GLY A 57 -3.34 1.82 -2.29
C GLY A 57 -4.24 0.69 -2.83
N VAL A 58 -4.42 -0.39 -2.06
CA VAL A 58 -5.32 -1.49 -2.44
C VAL A 58 -6.77 -1.00 -2.51
N VAL A 59 -7.25 -0.30 -1.48
CA VAL A 59 -8.63 0.23 -1.47
C VAL A 59 -8.87 1.20 -2.62
N LEU A 60 -7.93 2.12 -2.88
CA LEU A 60 -8.02 3.07 -3.99
C LEU A 60 -8.01 2.36 -5.35
N THR A 61 -7.25 1.29 -5.50
CA THR A 61 -7.23 0.51 -6.74
C THR A 61 -8.59 -0.15 -6.98
N PHE A 62 -9.21 -0.71 -5.93
CA PHE A 62 -10.56 -1.27 -6.01
C PHE A 62 -11.61 -0.21 -6.38
N LEU A 63 -11.54 0.98 -5.77
CA LEU A 63 -12.40 2.12 -6.12
C LEU A 63 -12.20 2.57 -7.57
N LEU A 64 -10.97 2.60 -8.06
CA LEU A 64 -10.67 2.98 -9.44
C LEU A 64 -11.29 1.98 -10.42
N ILE A 65 -11.17 0.68 -10.14
CA ILE A 65 -11.78 -0.37 -10.97
C ILE A 65 -13.30 -0.18 -11.05
N ILE A 66 -13.97 0.12 -9.92
CA ILE A 66 -15.42 0.42 -9.94
C ILE A 66 -15.71 1.67 -10.77
N ALA A 67 -14.98 2.76 -10.53
CA ALA A 67 -15.21 4.03 -11.23
C ALA A 67 -15.06 3.88 -12.75
N VAL A 68 -14.09 3.07 -13.19
CA VAL A 68 -13.90 2.70 -14.61
C VAL A 68 -15.06 1.84 -15.12
N ALA A 69 -15.46 0.81 -14.37
CA ALA A 69 -16.57 -0.08 -14.76
C ALA A 69 -17.91 0.65 -14.90
N LEU A 70 -18.13 1.71 -14.10
CA LEU A 70 -19.32 2.55 -14.14
C LEU A 70 -19.23 3.68 -15.19
N GLY A 71 -18.12 3.82 -15.92
CA GLY A 71 -17.91 4.90 -16.88
C GLY A 71 -17.78 6.30 -16.24
N GLN A 72 -17.58 6.36 -14.92
CA GLN A 72 -17.66 7.57 -14.09
C GLN A 72 -16.29 7.88 -13.46
N ILE A 73 -15.22 7.89 -14.26
CA ILE A 73 -13.85 8.10 -13.78
C ILE A 73 -13.70 9.46 -13.07
N GLY A 74 -14.46 10.47 -13.48
CA GLY A 74 -14.49 11.80 -12.86
C GLY A 74 -14.94 11.80 -11.39
N LEU A 75 -15.66 10.76 -10.93
CA LEU A 75 -16.09 10.63 -9.53
C LEU A 75 -14.99 10.06 -8.63
N PHE A 76 -13.94 9.46 -9.20
CA PHE A 76 -12.84 8.87 -8.43
C PHE A 76 -12.17 9.85 -7.43
N PRO A 77 -11.76 11.08 -7.81
CA PRO A 77 -11.20 12.03 -6.85
C PRO A 77 -12.20 12.42 -5.74
N PHE A 78 -13.50 12.48 -6.04
CA PHE A 78 -14.54 12.78 -5.04
C PHE A 78 -14.76 11.62 -4.04
N LEU A 79 -14.70 10.38 -4.51
CA LEU A 79 -14.90 9.19 -3.68
C LEU A 79 -13.64 8.77 -2.90
N SER A 80 -12.46 8.99 -3.47
CA SER A 80 -11.17 8.65 -2.83
C SER A 80 -10.86 9.50 -1.62
N LEU A 81 -11.31 10.76 -1.61
CA LEU A 81 -11.01 11.73 -0.55
C LEU A 81 -11.56 11.34 0.83
N PRO A 82 -12.86 11.04 1.00
CA PRO A 82 -13.37 10.57 2.29
C PRO A 82 -12.65 9.29 2.71
N VAL A 83 -12.43 8.36 1.78
CA VAL A 83 -11.75 7.08 2.04
C VAL A 83 -10.34 7.29 2.58
N ILE A 84 -9.58 8.24 2.03
CA ILE A 84 -8.26 8.61 2.54
C ILE A 84 -8.35 9.12 3.98
N VAL A 85 -9.21 10.11 4.24
CA VAL A 85 -9.35 10.73 5.57
C VAL A 85 -9.72 9.69 6.62
N LEU A 86 -10.62 8.78 6.29
CA LEU A 86 -11.08 7.73 7.21
C LEU A 86 -10.07 6.63 7.42
N ALA A 87 -9.35 6.25 6.38
CA ALA A 87 -8.28 5.28 6.51
C ALA A 87 -7.21 5.78 7.49
N VAL A 88 -6.88 7.07 7.45
CA VAL A 88 -5.92 7.71 8.36
C VAL A 88 -6.49 7.88 9.77
N THR A 89 -7.76 8.27 9.92
CA THR A 89 -8.35 8.61 11.23
C THR A 89 -8.92 7.44 12.00
N LEU A 90 -9.45 6.40 11.33
CA LEU A 90 -10.14 5.28 11.96
C LEU A 90 -9.46 3.94 11.68
N ALA A 91 -9.22 3.60 10.41
CA ALA A 91 -8.69 2.28 10.05
C ALA A 91 -7.27 2.07 10.58
N PHE A 92 -6.43 3.11 10.55
CA PHE A 92 -5.06 3.05 11.03
C PHE A 92 -4.93 2.81 12.55
N PRO A 93 -5.62 3.56 13.43
CA PRO A 93 -5.64 3.24 14.86
C PRO A 93 -6.16 1.83 15.14
N ILE A 94 -7.22 1.39 14.46
CA ILE A 94 -7.80 0.05 14.63
C ILE A 94 -6.79 -1.02 14.24
N TRP A 95 -6.07 -0.84 13.13
CA TRP A 95 -4.98 -1.72 12.72
C TRP A 95 -3.91 -1.84 13.81
N VAL A 96 -3.42 -0.71 14.32
CA VAL A 96 -2.36 -0.69 15.35
C VAL A 96 -2.84 -1.38 16.63
N LEU A 97 -4.09 -1.18 17.02
CA LEU A 97 -4.69 -1.84 18.17
C LEU A 97 -4.80 -3.36 17.94
N LEU A 98 -5.28 -3.77 16.77
CA LEU A 98 -5.40 -5.18 16.36
C LEU A 98 -4.04 -5.87 16.38
N GLU A 99 -3.01 -5.27 15.79
CA GLU A 99 -1.67 -5.86 15.75
C GLU A 99 -1.13 -6.07 17.17
N ARG A 100 -1.35 -5.11 18.08
CA ARG A 100 -0.97 -5.25 19.49
C ARG A 100 -1.71 -6.40 20.18
N VAL A 101 -3.03 -6.48 20.01
CA VAL A 101 -3.88 -7.49 20.68
C VAL A 101 -3.63 -8.89 20.11
N THR A 102 -3.53 -9.01 18.79
CA THR A 102 -3.43 -10.28 18.08
C THR A 102 -2.00 -10.83 18.00
N SER A 103 -0.98 -10.02 18.33
CA SER A 103 0.44 -10.44 18.31
C SER A 103 0.76 -11.70 19.12
N ARG A 104 -0.05 -12.00 20.15
CA ARG A 104 0.13 -13.16 21.04
C ARG A 104 -0.77 -14.35 20.70
N TRP A 105 -1.60 -14.24 19.67
CA TRP A 105 -2.55 -15.28 19.31
C TRP A 105 -1.88 -16.43 18.55
N ARG A 106 -2.51 -17.60 18.53
CA ARG A 106 -2.04 -18.73 17.73
C ARG A 106 -2.00 -18.36 16.24
N THR A 107 -1.12 -19.00 15.50
CA THR A 107 -1.00 -18.88 14.05
C THR A 107 -2.36 -19.00 13.36
N GLY A 108 -2.66 -18.10 12.40
CA GLY A 108 -3.93 -18.03 11.68
C GLY A 108 -5.02 -17.15 12.32
N LEU A 109 -5.13 -17.09 13.67
CA LEU A 109 -6.14 -16.26 14.34
C LEU A 109 -6.02 -14.75 14.04
N PRO A 110 -4.82 -14.16 14.00
CA PRO A 110 -4.66 -12.76 13.61
C PRO A 110 -5.18 -12.49 12.19
N GLU A 111 -5.03 -13.44 11.27
CA GLU A 111 -5.40 -13.27 9.85
C GLU A 111 -6.91 -13.20 9.71
N ILE A 112 -7.60 -14.11 10.42
CA ILE A 112 -9.06 -14.10 10.51
C ILE A 112 -9.53 -12.79 11.16
N ALA A 113 -8.86 -12.32 12.22
CA ALA A 113 -9.23 -11.06 12.86
C ALA A 113 -9.06 -9.85 11.95
N PHE A 114 -7.92 -9.75 11.24
CA PHE A 114 -7.69 -8.68 10.26
C PHE A 114 -8.68 -8.74 9.09
N LEU A 115 -9.05 -9.94 8.64
CA LEU A 115 -10.03 -10.14 7.58
C LEU A 115 -11.44 -9.73 8.03
N VAL A 116 -11.90 -10.21 9.20
CA VAL A 116 -13.23 -9.92 9.74
C VAL A 116 -13.36 -8.45 10.09
N VAL A 117 -12.38 -7.86 10.79
CA VAL A 117 -12.44 -6.45 11.15
C VAL A 117 -12.31 -5.56 9.92
N GLY A 118 -11.40 -5.88 8.99
CA GLY A 118 -11.30 -5.17 7.72
C GLY A 118 -12.61 -5.18 6.95
N PHE A 119 -13.27 -6.35 6.86
CA PHE A 119 -14.58 -6.50 6.23
C PHE A 119 -15.67 -5.69 6.92
N MET A 120 -15.76 -5.77 8.26
CA MET A 120 -16.74 -5.02 9.03
C MET A 120 -16.56 -3.51 8.93
N ILE A 121 -15.31 -3.02 8.89
CA ILE A 121 -15.01 -1.59 8.67
C ILE A 121 -15.51 -1.16 7.29
N GLY A 122 -15.13 -1.88 6.23
CA GLY A 122 -15.53 -1.51 4.86
C GLY A 122 -17.03 -1.57 4.65
N LEU A 123 -17.68 -2.60 5.18
CA LEU A 123 -19.13 -2.78 5.08
C LEU A 123 -19.89 -1.71 5.87
N SER A 124 -19.57 -1.54 7.16
CA SER A 124 -20.25 -0.55 8.02
C SER A 124 -20.05 0.87 7.50
N TRP A 125 -18.85 1.16 7.00
CA TRP A 125 -18.53 2.49 6.52
C TRP A 125 -19.24 2.81 5.19
N THR A 126 -19.24 1.87 4.25
CA THR A 126 -19.94 2.05 2.98
C THR A 126 -21.43 2.15 3.19
N TYR A 127 -21.97 1.38 4.13
CA TYR A 127 -23.36 1.50 4.54
C TYR A 127 -23.66 2.91 5.07
N ALA A 128 -22.81 3.46 5.95
CA ALA A 128 -22.98 4.81 6.49
C ALA A 128 -22.88 5.89 5.40
N VAL A 129 -21.85 5.83 4.54
CA VAL A 129 -21.65 6.82 3.47
C VAL A 129 -22.77 6.77 2.45
N VAL A 130 -23.18 5.60 2.00
CA VAL A 130 -24.28 5.48 1.03
C VAL A 130 -25.62 5.86 1.67
N THR A 131 -25.78 5.69 2.98
CA THR A 131 -26.96 6.20 3.71
C THR A 131 -26.96 7.72 3.76
N ILE A 132 -25.82 8.36 4.08
CA ILE A 132 -25.70 9.82 4.12
C ILE A 132 -25.88 10.41 2.71
N ILE A 133 -25.20 9.86 1.70
CA ILE A 133 -25.29 10.29 0.30
C ILE A 133 -26.70 10.05 -0.24
N GLY A 134 -27.30 8.89 0.01
CA GLY A 134 -28.67 8.60 -0.44
C GLY A 134 -29.72 9.50 0.21
N ASN A 135 -29.46 10.04 1.40
CA ASN A 135 -30.33 11.01 2.06
C ASN A 135 -30.08 12.46 1.59
N THR A 136 -28.92 12.75 0.99
CA THR A 136 -28.49 14.12 0.63
C THR A 136 -28.45 14.39 -0.87
N LEU A 137 -28.32 13.35 -1.70
CA LEU A 137 -28.27 13.42 -3.16
C LEU A 137 -29.37 12.54 -3.74
N PRO A 138 -30.21 13.05 -4.66
CA PRO A 138 -31.28 12.29 -5.30
C PRO A 138 -30.68 11.39 -6.38
N VAL A 139 -29.90 10.40 -5.96
CA VAL A 139 -29.17 9.47 -6.85
C VAL A 139 -29.98 8.18 -7.07
N PHE A 140 -30.94 7.89 -6.19
CA PHE A 140 -31.77 6.68 -6.27
C PHE A 140 -33.24 7.06 -6.44
N ASP A 141 -33.85 6.59 -7.53
CA ASP A 141 -35.26 6.81 -7.86
C ASP A 141 -36.22 5.93 -7.02
N SER A 142 -35.70 4.90 -6.34
CA SER A 142 -36.48 4.01 -5.45
C SER A 142 -35.71 3.58 -4.19
N GLU A 143 -36.41 3.36 -3.08
CA GLU A 143 -35.82 2.82 -1.83
C GLU A 143 -35.20 1.42 -2.03
N THR A 144 -35.79 0.62 -2.92
CA THR A 144 -35.31 -0.71 -3.30
C THR A 144 -33.97 -0.66 -4.01
N ASP A 145 -33.76 0.29 -4.92
CA ASP A 145 -32.48 0.46 -5.62
C ASP A 145 -31.39 0.98 -4.68
N ALA A 146 -31.76 1.89 -3.77
CA ALA A 146 -30.85 2.36 -2.73
C ALA A 146 -30.41 1.22 -1.80
N ALA A 147 -31.33 0.35 -1.37
CA ALA A 147 -31.02 -0.80 -0.52
C ALA A 147 -30.14 -1.84 -1.23
N PHE A 148 -30.42 -2.11 -2.50
CA PHE A 148 -29.61 -3.02 -3.31
C PHE A 148 -28.19 -2.46 -3.51
N PHE A 149 -28.06 -1.20 -3.90
CA PHE A 149 -26.76 -0.55 -4.08
C PHE A 149 -25.95 -0.49 -2.78
N ARG A 150 -26.59 -0.16 -1.64
CA ARG A 150 -25.95 -0.20 -0.31
C ARG A 150 -25.35 -1.56 0.00
N THR A 151 -26.07 -2.64 -0.32
CA THR A 151 -25.64 -4.01 -0.03
C THR A 151 -24.48 -4.42 -0.92
N VAL A 152 -24.58 -4.17 -2.23
CA VAL A 152 -23.53 -4.54 -3.20
C VAL A 152 -22.26 -3.71 -2.98
N ALA A 153 -22.39 -2.40 -2.83
CA ALA A 153 -21.26 -1.51 -2.54
C ALA A 153 -20.63 -1.86 -1.19
N GLY A 154 -21.44 -2.16 -0.16
CA GLY A 154 -20.95 -2.56 1.16
C GLY A 154 -20.17 -3.87 1.14
N LEU A 155 -20.66 -4.89 0.42
CA LEU A 155 -19.95 -6.15 0.23
C LEU A 155 -18.63 -5.95 -0.50
N PHE A 156 -18.64 -5.18 -1.59
CA PHE A 156 -17.45 -4.92 -2.39
C PHE A 156 -16.40 -4.14 -1.59
N MET A 157 -16.82 -3.13 -0.84
CA MET A 157 -15.88 -2.32 -0.07
C MET A 157 -15.37 -3.06 1.16
N GLY A 158 -16.21 -3.90 1.79
CA GLY A 158 -15.80 -4.83 2.83
C GLY A 158 -14.71 -5.79 2.36
N THR A 159 -14.83 -6.35 1.15
CA THR A 159 -13.78 -7.21 0.60
C THR A 159 -12.51 -6.40 0.27
N ALA A 160 -12.64 -5.21 -0.31
CA ALA A 160 -11.51 -4.33 -0.60
C ALA A 160 -10.71 -3.97 0.67
N THR A 161 -11.38 -3.61 1.77
CA THR A 161 -10.73 -3.28 3.04
C THR A 161 -10.15 -4.51 3.73
N ALA A 162 -10.81 -5.66 3.67
CA ALA A 162 -10.25 -6.92 4.18
C ALA A 162 -8.96 -7.31 3.42
N SER A 163 -8.96 -7.19 2.09
CA SER A 163 -7.78 -7.42 1.25
C SER A 163 -6.67 -6.41 1.54
N ALA A 164 -7.00 -5.15 1.79
CA ALA A 164 -6.06 -4.11 2.17
C ALA A 164 -5.39 -4.41 3.52
N PHE A 165 -6.16 -4.87 4.50
CA PHE A 165 -5.65 -5.30 5.80
C PHE A 165 -4.73 -6.52 5.64
N MET A 166 -5.11 -7.51 4.84
CA MET A 166 -4.24 -8.67 4.58
C MET A 166 -2.96 -8.30 3.83
N ALA A 167 -3.06 -7.43 2.81
CA ALA A 167 -1.89 -6.92 2.09
C ALA A 167 -0.94 -6.15 3.03
N ALA A 168 -1.48 -5.31 3.91
CA ALA A 168 -0.71 -4.63 4.94
C ALA A 168 -0.06 -5.63 5.92
N LYS A 169 -0.67 -6.77 6.21
CA LYS A 169 -0.04 -7.79 7.07
C LYS A 169 1.17 -8.44 6.41
N PHE A 170 1.04 -8.84 5.14
CA PHE A 170 2.01 -9.70 4.47
C PHE A 170 3.07 -8.95 3.66
N TRP A 171 2.74 -7.80 3.06
CA TRP A 171 3.58 -7.14 2.05
C TRP A 171 4.34 -5.92 2.61
N THR A 172 4.00 -5.49 3.81
CA THR A 172 4.62 -4.32 4.45
C THR A 172 6.12 -4.46 4.58
N ASP A 173 6.62 -5.63 4.97
CA ASP A 173 8.06 -5.82 5.16
C ASP A 173 8.85 -5.76 3.84
N GLY A 174 8.23 -6.13 2.72
CA GLY A 174 8.80 -5.92 1.39
C GLY A 174 8.84 -4.44 0.98
N LEU A 175 7.74 -3.71 1.20
CA LEU A 175 7.65 -2.29 0.81
C LEU A 175 8.54 -1.38 1.67
N ARG A 176 8.77 -1.74 2.94
CA ARG A 176 9.66 -0.98 3.86
C ARG A 176 11.09 -0.83 3.34
N LEU A 177 11.54 -1.74 2.47
CA LEU A 177 12.86 -1.70 1.84
C LEU A 177 12.95 -0.63 0.73
N GLN A 178 11.84 0.02 0.38
CA GLN A 178 11.75 1.08 -0.62
C GLN A 178 11.26 2.40 0.01
N PRO A 179 12.00 2.99 0.96
CA PRO A 179 11.52 4.13 1.75
C PRO A 179 11.20 5.36 0.89
N ARG A 180 11.90 5.59 -0.23
CA ARG A 180 11.59 6.70 -1.15
C ARG A 180 10.16 6.63 -1.69
N ILE A 181 9.69 5.42 -2.04
CA ILE A 181 8.33 5.21 -2.54
C ILE A 181 7.33 5.38 -1.40
N VAL A 182 7.62 4.81 -0.22
CA VAL A 182 6.73 4.92 0.96
C VAL A 182 6.56 6.37 1.39
N TYR A 183 7.65 7.13 1.52
CA TYR A 183 7.57 8.54 1.91
C TYR A 183 6.96 9.42 0.82
N GLY A 184 7.24 9.14 -0.46
CA GLY A 184 6.62 9.86 -1.57
C GLY A 184 5.10 9.66 -1.62
N LEU A 185 4.65 8.41 -1.49
CA LEU A 185 3.22 8.08 -1.43
C LEU A 185 2.55 8.64 -0.17
N ALA A 186 3.20 8.52 0.99
CA ALA A 186 2.68 9.10 2.23
C ALA A 186 2.56 10.63 2.16
N ALA A 187 3.55 11.32 1.57
CA ALA A 187 3.48 12.76 1.34
C ALA A 187 2.34 13.10 0.38
N GLY A 188 2.15 12.33 -0.69
CA GLY A 188 1.01 12.48 -1.60
C GLY A 188 -0.32 12.33 -0.89
N ILE A 189 -0.48 11.28 -0.07
CA ILE A 189 -1.69 11.06 0.75
C ILE A 189 -1.91 12.24 1.69
N ALA A 190 -0.88 12.73 2.38
CA ALA A 190 -0.99 13.85 3.30
C ALA A 190 -1.42 15.14 2.57
N VAL A 191 -0.81 15.45 1.42
CA VAL A 191 -1.16 16.62 0.61
C VAL A 191 -2.59 16.53 0.11
N VAL A 192 -3.02 15.38 -0.44
CA VAL A 192 -4.40 15.16 -0.90
C VAL A 192 -5.39 15.24 0.26
N SER A 193 -5.04 14.72 1.44
CA SER A 193 -5.88 14.81 2.64
C SER A 193 -6.05 16.26 3.07
N VAL A 194 -4.97 17.04 3.15
CA VAL A 194 -5.01 18.45 3.58
C VAL A 194 -5.76 19.31 2.57
N LEU A 195 -5.44 19.18 1.27
CA LEU A 195 -6.15 19.89 0.20
C LEU A 195 -7.63 19.50 0.14
N GLY A 196 -7.94 18.24 0.44
CA GLY A 196 -9.30 17.71 0.51
C GLY A 196 -10.11 18.29 1.66
N VAL A 197 -9.53 18.33 2.85
CA VAL A 197 -10.18 18.94 4.03
C VAL A 197 -10.37 20.44 3.81
N LEU A 198 -9.38 21.12 3.23
CA LEU A 198 -9.49 22.55 2.89
C LEU A 198 -10.58 22.81 1.85
N THR A 199 -10.69 22.00 0.81
CA THR A 199 -11.76 22.16 -0.19
C THR A 199 -13.15 21.91 0.40
N TRP A 200 -13.32 20.92 1.28
CA TRP A 200 -14.58 20.67 1.98
C TRP A 200 -14.97 21.74 3.02
N THR A 201 -14.00 22.44 3.60
CA THR A 201 -14.25 23.47 4.62
C THR A 201 -14.37 24.88 4.05
N VAL A 202 -13.85 25.12 2.83
CA VAL A 202 -13.80 26.45 2.20
C VAL A 202 -14.80 26.58 1.05
N VAL A 203 -15.18 25.49 0.36
CA VAL A 203 -16.16 25.54 -0.72
C VAL A 203 -17.56 25.26 -0.13
N PRO A 204 -18.49 26.23 -0.11
CA PRO A 204 -19.87 25.93 0.22
C PRO A 204 -20.39 24.92 -0.80
N LEU A 205 -21.02 23.86 -0.30
CA LEU A 205 -21.75 22.90 -1.14
C LEU A 205 -22.64 23.71 -2.10
N PRO A 206 -22.55 23.53 -3.42
CA PRO A 206 -23.48 24.16 -4.33
C PRO A 206 -24.86 23.57 -4.06
N GLY A 207 -25.67 24.25 -3.23
CA GLY A 207 -27.04 23.86 -2.91
C GLY A 207 -27.45 23.86 -1.44
N ALA A 208 -26.81 24.63 -0.55
CA ALA A 208 -27.39 24.98 0.76
C ALA A 208 -28.12 26.34 0.68
#